data_AF-A0A9N7MET9-F1
#
_entry.id   AF-A0A9N7MET9-F1
#
_cell.length_a   1.000
_cell.length_b   1.000
_cell.length_c   1.000
_cell.angle_alpha   90.00
_cell.angle_beta   90.00
_cell.angle_gamma   90.00
#
_symmetry.space_group_name_H-M   'P 1'
#
loop_
_entity.id
_entity.type
_entity.pdbx_description
1 polymer ?
#
loop_
_entity_poly.entity_id
_entity_poly.type
_entity_poly.pdbx_seq_one_letter_code
_entity_poly.pdbx_strand_id
1 'polypeptide(L)'
;MGLMDSQVLVALGLSLVGGLSTSIGALFVVLNQAPNLKMLGLLQGFAAGLMLSISFMDLAHNAINSIGFLKGNLWFFAGVIFFGIVANFIPEPTLAPISDSKRNKKHGDEGGKDIMKKHRRQVLFSGIITAVG
;
A
#
# COMPACT_ATOMS: atom_id res chain seq x y z
N MET A 1 -6.94 -11.86 39.18
CA MET A 1 -5.96 -11.75 38.08
C MET A 1 -6.20 -12.87 37.08
N GLY A 2 -7.32 -12.83 36.36
CA GLY A 2 -7.70 -13.88 35.43
C GLY A 2 -8.26 -13.24 34.17
N LEU A 3 -7.88 -13.80 33.01
CA LEU A 3 -8.31 -13.38 31.68
C LEU A 3 -7.80 -11.99 31.28
N MET A 4 -6.59 -11.95 30.70
CA MET A 4 -6.44 -11.09 29.51
C MET A 4 -7.59 -11.50 28.58
N ASP A 5 -8.57 -10.62 28.41
CA ASP A 5 -9.83 -10.84 27.70
C ASP A 5 -9.60 -11.68 26.45
N SER A 6 -10.30 -12.81 26.31
CA SER A 6 -10.10 -13.77 25.20
C SER A 6 -10.10 -13.10 23.82
N GLN A 7 -10.87 -12.02 23.67
CA GLN A 7 -10.92 -11.19 22.48
C GLN A 7 -9.59 -10.50 22.15
N VAL A 8 -8.86 -10.03 23.16
CA VAL A 8 -7.54 -9.39 23.00
C VAL A 8 -6.51 -10.43 22.57
N LEU A 9 -6.52 -11.63 23.18
CA LEU A 9 -5.60 -12.72 22.80
C LEU A 9 -5.85 -13.18 21.36
N VAL A 10 -7.13 -13.29 20.95
CA VAL A 10 -7.52 -13.63 19.58
C VAL A 10 -7.10 -12.55 18.60
N ALA A 11 -7.39 -11.27 18.89
CA ALA A 11 -7.01 -10.15 18.02
C ALA A 11 -5.47 -10.07 17.84
N LEU A 12 -4.72 -10.29 18.93
CA LEU A 12 -3.26 -10.30 18.90
C LEU A 12 -2.72 -11.51 18.12
N GLY A 13 -3.34 -12.68 18.27
CA GLY A 13 -3.01 -13.88 17.48
C GLY A 13 -3.25 -13.68 15.98
N LEU A 14 -4.40 -13.12 15.59
CA LEU A 14 -4.68 -12.79 14.18
C LEU A 14 -3.72 -11.74 13.63
N SER A 15 -3.40 -10.71 14.42
CA SER A 15 -2.42 -9.69 14.03
C SER A 15 -1.02 -10.28 13.82
N LEU A 16 -0.59 -11.20 14.69
CA LEU A 16 0.68 -11.92 14.57
C LEU A 16 0.73 -12.77 13.30
N VAL A 17 -0.33 -13.52 13.01
CA VAL A 17 -0.44 -14.32 11.79
C VAL A 17 -0.39 -13.43 10.54
N GLY A 18 -1.12 -12.31 10.54
CA GLY A 18 -1.08 -11.34 9.45
C GLY A 18 0.32 -10.75 9.26
N GLY A 19 0.97 -10.30 10.33
CA GLY A 19 2.33 -9.75 10.30
C GLY A 19 3.39 -10.77 9.85
N LEU A 20 3.30 -12.02 10.31
CA LEU A 20 4.18 -13.10 9.88
C LEU A 20 3.96 -13.43 8.40
N SER A 21 2.72 -13.42 7.92
CA SER A 21 2.40 -13.62 6.50
C SER A 21 3.06 -12.56 5.61
N THR A 22 2.94 -11.27 5.98
CA THR A 22 3.62 -10.18 5.26
C THR A 22 5.14 -10.31 5.34
N SER A 23 5.68 -10.68 6.50
CA SER A 23 7.12 -10.85 6.71
C SER A 23 7.70 -11.98 5.85
N ILE A 24 6.98 -13.10 5.74
CA ILE A 24 7.37 -14.22 4.86
C ILE A 24 7.34 -13.78 3.40
N GLY A 25 6.30 -13.04 2.98
CA GLY A 25 6.22 -12.47 1.64
C GLY A 25 7.39 -11.54 1.32
N ALA A 26 7.75 -10.66 2.26
CA ALA A 26 8.91 -9.76 2.12
C ALA A 26 10.23 -10.53 2.05
N LEU A 27 10.43 -11.52 2.92
CA LEU A 27 11.63 -12.36 2.93
C LEU A 27 11.79 -13.14 1.62
N PHE A 28 10.68 -13.65 1.06
CA PHE A 28 10.68 -14.34 -0.22
C PHE A 28 11.15 -13.42 -1.37
N VAL A 29 10.71 -12.15 -1.37
CA VAL A 29 11.12 -11.15 -2.38
C VAL A 29 12.58 -10.74 -2.22
N VAL A 30 13.13 -10.71 -0.99
CA VAL A 30 14.54 -10.39 -0.75
C VAL A 30 15.47 -11.54 -1.15
N LEU A 31 15.05 -12.80 -0.93
CA LEU A 31 15.87 -13.98 -1.24
C LEU A 31 15.79 -14.41 -2.70
N ASN A 32 14.69 -14.13 -3.40
CA ASN A 32 14.49 -14.49 -4.80
C ASN A 32 14.66 -13.28 -5.73
N GLN A 33 14.89 -13.54 -7.03
CA GLN A 33 14.89 -12.51 -8.07
C GLN A 33 13.54 -11.76 -8.06
N ALA A 34 13.58 -10.43 -8.26
CA ALA A 34 12.41 -9.57 -8.24
C ALA A 34 11.24 -10.14 -9.06
N PRO A 35 10.01 -10.21 -8.48
CA PRO A 35 8.86 -10.77 -9.16
C PRO A 35 8.52 -9.98 -10.42
N ASN A 36 8.00 -10.67 -11.43
CA ASN A 36 7.57 -10.04 -12.67
C ASN A 36 6.43 -9.04 -12.42
N LEU A 37 6.46 -7.87 -13.07
CA LEU A 37 5.43 -6.83 -12.94
C LEU A 37 4.01 -7.35 -13.19
N LYS A 38 3.85 -8.35 -14.08
CA LYS A 38 2.54 -8.99 -14.34
C LYS A 38 2.03 -9.78 -13.13
N MET A 39 2.90 -10.52 -12.47
CA MET A 39 2.56 -11.22 -11.23
C MET A 39 2.25 -10.22 -10.13
N LEU A 40 3.05 -9.16 -10.01
CA LEU A 40 2.85 -8.13 -8.98
C LEU A 40 1.50 -7.41 -9.14
N GLY A 41 1.13 -7.05 -10.37
CA GLY A 41 -0.19 -6.48 -10.66
C GLY A 41 -1.35 -7.45 -10.36
N LEU A 42 -1.17 -8.75 -10.64
CA LEU A 42 -2.17 -9.78 -10.31
C LEU A 42 -2.36 -9.92 -8.79
N LEU A 43 -1.26 -10.01 -8.04
CA LEU A 43 -1.24 -10.08 -6.58
C LEU A 43 -1.84 -8.82 -5.94
N GLN A 44 -1.52 -7.64 -6.46
CA GLN A 44 -2.06 -6.37 -6.00
C GLN A 44 -3.56 -6.24 -6.29
N GLY A 45 -4.01 -6.68 -7.47
CA GLY A 45 -5.43 -6.75 -7.82
C GLY A 45 -6.20 -7.73 -6.93
N PHE A 46 -5.61 -8.89 -6.62
CA PHE A 46 -6.19 -9.85 -5.69
C PHE A 46 -6.33 -9.27 -4.27
N ALA A 47 -5.29 -8.62 -3.74
CA ALA A 47 -5.34 -7.95 -2.44
C ALA A 47 -6.38 -6.82 -2.39
N ALA A 48 -6.44 -5.99 -3.44
CA ALA A 48 -7.44 -4.94 -3.58
C ALA A 48 -8.87 -5.53 -3.62
N GLY A 49 -9.07 -6.62 -4.34
CA GLY A 49 -10.34 -7.34 -4.39
C GLY A 49 -10.77 -7.91 -3.04
N LEU A 50 -9.88 -8.57 -2.31
CA LEU A 50 -10.16 -9.07 -0.96
C LEU A 50 -10.50 -7.94 0.01
N MET A 51 -9.76 -6.83 -0.03
CA MET A 51 -10.05 -5.65 0.80
C MET A 51 -11.40 -5.04 0.48
N LEU A 52 -11.77 -4.92 -0.80
CA LEU A 52 -13.10 -4.44 -1.20
C LEU A 52 -14.21 -5.39 -0.75
N SER A 53 -14.00 -6.71 -0.90
CA SER A 53 -14.97 -7.72 -0.47
C SER A 53 -15.27 -7.61 1.03
N ILE A 54 -14.23 -7.59 1.87
CA ILE A 54 -14.38 -7.43 3.33
C ILE A 54 -15.02 -6.08 3.66
N SER A 55 -14.59 -5.00 3.00
CA SER A 55 -15.12 -3.66 3.25
C SER A 55 -16.63 -3.56 2.96
N PHE A 56 -17.11 -4.16 1.87
CA PHE A 56 -18.53 -4.10 1.52
C PHE A 56 -19.37 -5.15 2.25
N MET A 57 -18.91 -6.39 2.34
CA MET A 57 -19.70 -7.48 2.91
C MET A 57 -19.76 -7.43 4.44
N ASP A 58 -18.69 -7.00 5.09
CA ASP A 58 -18.58 -6.96 6.54
C ASP A 58 -18.78 -5.53 7.06
N LEU A 59 -17.86 -4.61 6.75
CA LEU A 59 -17.87 -3.25 7.33
C LEU A 59 -19.09 -2.43 6.92
N ALA A 60 -19.41 -2.36 5.61
CA ALA A 60 -20.51 -1.53 5.13
C ALA A 60 -21.87 -2.07 5.60
N HIS A 61 -22.10 -3.38 5.54
CA HIS A 61 -23.30 -3.99 6.10
C HIS A 61 -23.43 -3.76 7.60
N ASN A 62 -22.36 -3.99 8.37
CA ASN A 62 -22.39 -3.80 9.81
C ASN A 62 -22.62 -2.32 10.19
N ALA A 63 -22.05 -1.38 9.43
CA ALA A 63 -22.29 0.05 9.60
C ALA A 63 -23.76 0.43 9.33
N ILE A 64 -24.34 -0.02 8.21
CA ILE A 64 -25.74 0.26 7.88
C ILE A 64 -26.69 -0.32 8.94
N ASN A 65 -26.39 -1.52 9.44
CA ASN A 65 -27.19 -2.18 10.48
C ASN A 65 -27.07 -1.47 11.85
N SER A 66 -25.91 -0.91 12.18
CA SER A 66 -25.66 -0.28 13.49
C SER A 66 -26.18 1.17 13.59
N ILE A 67 -25.98 1.99 12.55
CA ILE A 67 -26.27 3.44 12.59
C ILE A 67 -27.34 3.89 11.58
N GLY A 68 -27.87 2.96 10.77
CA GLY A 68 -28.88 3.22 9.75
C GLY A 68 -28.28 3.72 8.43
N PHE A 69 -29.00 3.47 7.33
CA PHE A 69 -28.55 3.75 5.96
C PHE A 69 -28.13 5.21 5.74
N LEU A 70 -28.94 6.17 6.21
CA LEU A 70 -28.69 7.59 5.94
C LEU A 70 -27.43 8.13 6.65
N LYS A 71 -27.24 7.74 7.91
CA LYS A 71 -26.11 8.17 8.73
C LYS A 71 -24.82 7.44 8.36
N GLY A 72 -24.93 6.16 7.99
CA GLY A 72 -23.82 5.37 7.46
C GLY A 72 -23.26 5.92 6.16
N ASN A 73 -24.12 6.30 5.21
CA ASN A 73 -23.67 6.94 3.96
C ASN A 73 -22.96 8.27 4.23
N LEU A 74 -23.47 9.12 5.13
CA LEU A 74 -22.84 10.40 5.44
C LEU A 74 -21.41 10.22 6.01
N TRP A 75 -21.23 9.26 6.91
CA TRP A 75 -19.91 8.91 7.45
C TRP A 75 -18.99 8.27 6.42
N PHE A 76 -19.54 7.45 5.51
CA PHE A 76 -18.78 6.87 4.41
C PHE A 76 -18.22 7.96 3.49
N PHE A 77 -19.06 8.90 3.03
CA PHE A 77 -18.61 10.04 2.22
C PHE A 77 -17.62 10.94 2.96
N ALA A 78 -17.84 11.21 4.25
CA ALA A 78 -16.89 11.94 5.07
C ALA A 78 -15.52 11.22 5.14
N GLY A 79 -15.52 9.90 5.30
CA GLY A 79 -14.31 9.07 5.28
C GLY A 79 -13.58 9.10 3.94
N VAL A 80 -14.29 9.05 2.82
CA VAL A 80 -13.70 9.15 1.48
C VAL A 80 -13.07 10.52 1.24
N ILE A 81 -13.76 11.60 1.64
CA ILE A 81 -13.22 12.97 1.54
C ILE A 81 -11.97 13.12 2.42
N PHE A 82 -12.02 12.63 3.66
CA PHE A 82 -10.88 12.63 4.57
C PHE A 82 -9.69 11.86 4.00
N PHE A 83 -9.93 10.66 3.47
CA PHE A 83 -8.89 9.86 2.81
C PHE A 83 -8.29 10.59 1.60
N GLY A 84 -9.11 11.27 0.80
CA GLY A 84 -8.65 12.08 -0.33
C GLY A 84 -7.75 13.24 0.09
N ILE A 85 -8.08 13.91 1.20
CA ILE A 85 -7.23 14.95 1.79
C ILE A 85 -5.90 14.34 2.24
N VAL A 86 -5.93 13.26 3.02
CA VAL A 86 -4.72 12.57 3.51
C VAL A 86 -3.85 12.11 2.34
N ALA A 87 -4.45 11.54 1.30
CA ALA A 87 -3.74 11.11 0.09
C ALA A 87 -3.06 12.29 -0.62
N ASN A 88 -3.71 13.47 -0.67
CA ASN A 88 -3.10 14.67 -1.25
C ASN A 88 -1.91 15.19 -0.42
N PHE A 89 -1.96 15.01 0.91
CA PHE A 89 -0.86 15.36 1.82
C PHE A 89 0.33 14.42 1.74
N ILE A 90 0.18 13.22 1.18
CA ILE A 90 1.26 12.26 0.98
C ILE A 90 1.79 12.53 -0.42
N PRO A 91 2.88 13.31 -0.58
CA PRO A 91 3.44 13.58 -1.89
C PRO A 91 3.80 12.25 -2.53
N GLU A 92 3.15 11.96 -3.65
CA GLU A 92 3.47 10.78 -4.44
C GLU A 92 4.95 10.88 -4.81
N PRO A 93 5.80 9.90 -4.43
CA PRO A 93 7.12 9.83 -5.01
C PRO A 93 6.87 9.71 -6.50
N THR A 94 7.26 10.74 -7.27
CA THR A 94 7.09 10.81 -8.71
C THR A 94 7.42 9.44 -9.30
N LEU A 95 6.38 8.65 -9.55
CA LEU A 95 6.51 7.48 -10.38
C LEU A 95 6.88 8.12 -11.71
N ALA A 96 8.16 8.01 -12.09
CA ALA A 96 8.57 8.28 -13.45
C ALA A 96 7.46 7.69 -14.33
N PRO A 97 6.85 8.52 -15.20
CA PRO A 97 5.59 8.19 -15.83
C PRO A 97 5.76 6.78 -16.38
N ILE A 98 4.89 5.86 -15.96
CA ILE A 98 4.82 4.54 -16.56
C ILE A 98 4.67 4.86 -18.03
N SER A 99 5.77 4.62 -18.74
CA SER A 99 5.95 5.01 -20.11
C SER A 99 4.70 4.60 -20.85
N ASP A 100 4.07 5.60 -21.46
CA ASP A 100 3.27 5.42 -22.65
C ASP A 100 3.77 4.19 -23.40
N SER A 101 2.82 3.34 -23.75
CA SER A 101 2.95 2.50 -24.92
C SER A 101 3.55 3.32 -26.06
N LYS A 102 4.85 3.19 -26.33
CA LYS A 102 5.45 3.64 -27.60
C LYS A 102 6.85 3.07 -27.84
N ARG A 103 6.88 2.24 -28.89
CA ARG A 103 7.68 2.49 -30.11
C ARG A 103 9.21 2.55 -29.90
N ASN A 104 9.86 1.46 -30.29
CA ASN A 104 11.11 1.41 -31.07
C ASN A 104 11.79 2.77 -31.32
N LYS A 105 12.93 3.06 -30.65
CA LYS A 105 14.11 3.65 -31.31
C LYS A 105 15.40 3.54 -30.48
N LYS A 106 16.48 3.46 -31.25
CA LYS A 106 17.90 3.17 -30.99
C LYS A 106 18.70 4.47 -30.73
N HIS A 107 19.91 4.32 -30.16
CA HIS A 107 21.04 5.30 -30.09
C HIS A 107 20.88 6.43 -29.05
N GLY A 108 21.88 6.93 -28.32
CA GLY A 108 23.35 6.90 -28.41
C GLY A 108 23.96 7.61 -27.17
N ASP A 109 25.27 7.79 -27.20
CA ASP A 109 26.26 7.96 -26.12
C ASP A 109 26.34 9.36 -25.41
N GLU A 110 27.12 9.41 -24.32
CA GLU A 110 27.81 10.56 -23.70
C GLU A 110 27.10 11.47 -22.64
N GLY A 111 27.60 11.41 -21.39
CA GLY A 111 27.31 12.39 -20.32
C GLY A 111 27.37 11.89 -18.85
N GLY A 112 27.77 10.63 -18.62
CA GLY A 112 27.43 9.84 -17.42
C GLY A 112 28.21 10.04 -16.12
N LYS A 113 28.67 11.24 -15.72
CA LYS A 113 29.44 11.38 -14.45
C LYS A 113 28.90 12.36 -13.41
N ASP A 114 28.26 13.47 -13.79
CA ASP A 114 27.82 14.49 -12.81
C ASP A 114 26.36 14.35 -12.34
N ILE A 115 25.47 13.82 -13.18
CA ILE A 115 24.04 13.65 -12.83
C ILE A 115 23.82 12.51 -11.80
N MET A 116 24.77 11.56 -11.71
CA MET A 116 24.62 10.36 -10.89
C MET A 116 24.83 10.61 -9.38
N LYS A 117 25.60 11.64 -9.00
CA LYS A 117 25.84 11.97 -7.58
C LYS A 117 24.68 12.74 -6.93
N LYS A 118 23.96 13.55 -7.69
CA LYS A 118 22.84 14.36 -7.19
C LYS A 118 21.61 13.49 -6.90
N HIS A 119 21.33 12.53 -7.78
CA HIS A 119 20.21 11.60 -7.62
C HIS A 119 20.39 10.68 -6.39
N ARG A 120 21.63 10.23 -6.12
CA ARG A 120 21.93 9.34 -4.99
C ARG A 120 21.68 9.98 -3.61
N ARG A 121 21.88 11.30 -3.49
CA ARG A 121 21.52 12.02 -2.26
C ARG A 121 20.00 12.13 -2.09
N GLN A 122 19.28 12.41 -3.16
CA GLN A 122 17.83 12.59 -3.11
C GLN A 122 17.09 11.29 -2.72
N VAL A 123 17.56 10.13 -3.19
CA VAL A 123 17.03 8.82 -2.76
C VAL A 123 17.41 8.45 -1.32
N LEU A 124 18.59 8.87 -0.83
CA LEU A 124 18.96 8.68 0.58
C LEU A 124 18.10 9.54 1.52
N PHE A 125 17.85 10.81 1.14
CA PHE A 125 17.00 11.69 1.93
C PHE A 125 15.55 11.22 1.91
N SER A 126 15.04 10.73 0.78
CA SER A 126 13.72 10.10 0.72
C SER A 126 13.65 8.85 1.61
N GLY A 127 14.70 8.02 1.63
CA GLY A 127 14.75 6.83 2.49
C GLY A 127 14.75 7.16 3.97
N ILE A 128 15.46 8.22 4.39
CA ILE A 128 15.47 8.67 5.80
C ILE A 128 14.12 9.29 6.18
N ILE A 129 13.51 10.08 5.29
CA ILE A 129 12.22 10.72 5.55
C ILE A 129 11.09 9.67 5.64
N THR A 130 11.12 8.63 4.81
CA THR A 130 10.18 7.49 4.90
C THR A 130 10.45 6.55 6.08
N ALA A 131 11.68 6.51 6.60
CA ALA A 131 11.99 5.69 7.79
C ALA A 131 11.64 6.40 9.11
N VAL A 132 11.53 7.74 9.08
CA VAL A 132 11.27 8.57 10.26
C VAL A 132 9.79 9.00 10.33
N GLY A 133 9.12 9.18 9.19
CA GLY A 133 7.67 9.43 9.12
C GLY A 133 6.88 8.13 9.12
#